data_AF-A0A3D3UV26-F1
#
_entry.id   AF-A0A3D3UV26-F1
#
_cell.length_a   1.000
_cell.length_b   1.000
_cell.length_c   1.000
_cell.angle_alpha   90.00
_cell.angle_beta   90.00
_cell.angle_gamma   90.00
#
_symmetry.space_group_name_H-M   'P 1'
#
loop_
_entity.id
_entity.type
_entity.pdbx_description
1 polymer ?
#
loop_
_entity_poly.entity_id
_entity_poly.type
_entity_poly.pdbx_seq_one_letter_code
_entity_poly.pdbx_strand_id
1 'polypeptide(L)'
;MNKKLKTSVLSLLMSTVFLPVLFPMPAFAQSNSKPLKVFILAGQSNMQGQADISTIDYIGDDPKTAPMLLEMRDNNGRYRLVKDTWISYLTHGRGTPNGEGIGQLTVGFGARKDPAKDGGKIGPEFTFGIYMQKSLKQPILIIKTAWGGKSLHTDFRPPSAGPYEFNESEIVSIKKRGLNLEEERAKKKAATGVYYRLMVEHVKYVLSDIKRVYPDYDENQGYKIGGFVWFQGWNDVVNSGVYPRRGQPGGYDKYSEWLAMLIRDVRRDLRAPNMPFVIGVLGTNGPIENIEKRYRAIHGTFRQAMAAPADLPEFKGNVIAVHTAPYWDMVLDGIAKKRGLLNQRKRSLENRIKQGEVTGDEVANELAEIEAELTSPEDSALWKRGASNAAYHYLGCAKTMALIGKGFAEAVLELQVRQLLHSLLRYFDSVAFAPKTELDGELLDRLHPGNAQ
;
A
#
# COMPACT_ATOMS: atom_id res chain seq x y z
N MET A 1 -44.23 55.23 0.57
CA MET A 1 -45.50 55.18 1.36
C MET A 1 -46.31 53.97 0.90
N ASN A 2 -47.37 53.56 1.61
CA ASN A 2 -47.90 52.18 1.55
C ASN A 2 -49.28 52.04 0.85
N LYS A 3 -49.52 50.89 0.18
CA LYS A 3 -50.82 50.29 -0.23
C LYS A 3 -51.84 51.06 -1.11
N LYS A 4 -52.16 50.47 -2.28
CA LYS A 4 -53.49 50.24 -2.95
C LYS A 4 -53.19 49.87 -4.43
N LEU A 5 -53.97 49.11 -5.21
CA LEU A 5 -55.33 48.51 -5.18
C LEU A 5 -55.21 47.13 -5.94
N LYS A 6 -55.86 45.99 -5.66
CA LYS A 6 -57.30 45.60 -5.77
C LYS A 6 -57.98 46.09 -7.08
N THR A 7 -58.82 45.37 -7.82
CA THR A 7 -59.51 44.04 -7.71
C THR A 7 -59.95 43.62 -9.15
N SER A 8 -60.47 42.44 -9.53
CA SER A 8 -60.95 41.19 -8.90
C SER A 8 -61.01 40.06 -9.98
N VAL A 9 -61.62 38.88 -9.69
CA VAL A 9 -62.66 38.16 -10.50
C VAL A 9 -62.78 36.66 -10.12
N LEU A 10 -63.96 36.30 -9.59
CA LEU A 10 -64.68 35.01 -9.61
C LEU A 10 -64.03 33.66 -9.17
N SER A 11 -64.31 33.31 -7.92
CA SER A 11 -65.09 32.13 -7.45
C SER A 11 -64.98 30.72 -8.07
N LEU A 12 -65.12 29.75 -7.15
CA LEU A 12 -65.78 28.44 -7.30
C LEU A 12 -65.05 27.30 -8.04
N LEU A 13 -64.41 26.43 -7.27
CA LEU A 13 -64.75 25.00 -7.28
C LEU A 13 -64.45 24.39 -5.89
N MET A 14 -65.28 23.44 -5.46
CA MET A 14 -65.28 22.90 -4.09
C MET A 14 -65.07 21.38 -4.13
N SER A 15 -64.38 20.85 -3.12
CA SER A 15 -64.49 19.45 -2.67
C SER A 15 -64.23 18.31 -3.67
N THR A 16 -62.96 17.95 -3.86
CA THR A 16 -62.55 16.56 -4.14
C THR A 16 -61.25 16.23 -3.41
N VAL A 17 -61.36 15.85 -2.13
CA VAL A 17 -60.22 15.30 -1.37
C VAL A 17 -59.99 13.85 -1.83
N PHE A 18 -59.11 13.67 -2.80
CA PHE A 18 -58.53 12.35 -3.07
C PHE A 18 -57.69 11.95 -1.85
N LEU A 19 -58.18 10.99 -1.07
CA LEU A 19 -57.44 10.42 0.06
C LEU A 19 -56.59 9.25 -0.47
N PRO A 20 -55.27 9.37 -0.62
CA PRO A 20 -54.44 8.27 -1.08
C PRO A 20 -54.42 7.18 0.01
N VAL A 21 -54.91 5.99 -0.32
CA VAL A 21 -54.76 4.81 0.55
C VAL A 21 -53.30 4.37 0.52
N LEU A 22 -52.49 5.00 1.36
CA LEU A 22 -51.11 4.65 1.62
C LEU A 22 -51.06 3.27 2.28
N PHE A 23 -50.94 2.23 1.47
CA PHE A 23 -50.49 0.93 1.95
C PHE A 23 -49.13 1.12 2.64
N PRO A 24 -48.98 0.70 3.91
CA PRO A 24 -47.69 0.79 4.58
C PRO A 24 -46.74 -0.23 3.95
N MET A 25 -45.87 0.22 3.04
CA MET A 25 -44.72 -0.57 2.65
C MET A 25 -43.90 -0.90 3.90
N PRO A 26 -43.44 -2.15 4.09
CA PRO A 26 -42.61 -2.50 5.22
C PRO A 26 -41.32 -1.68 5.16
N ALA A 27 -41.17 -0.75 6.10
CA ALA A 27 -39.99 0.06 6.24
C ALA A 27 -38.84 -0.85 6.72
N PHE A 28 -38.10 -1.43 5.77
CA PHE A 28 -36.81 -2.05 6.05
C PHE A 28 -35.94 -1.02 6.76
N ALA A 29 -35.61 -1.29 8.02
CA ALA A 29 -34.78 -0.41 8.83
C ALA A 29 -33.34 -0.44 8.30
N GLN A 30 -33.08 0.39 7.28
CA GLN A 30 -31.77 0.49 6.65
C GLN A 30 -30.75 0.95 7.70
N SER A 31 -29.77 0.10 7.99
CA SER A 31 -28.80 0.33 9.06
C SER A 31 -28.07 1.66 8.82
N ASN A 32 -28.18 2.59 9.77
CA ASN A 32 -27.49 3.90 9.71
C ASN A 32 -25.97 3.78 9.97
N SER A 33 -25.43 2.56 10.12
CA SER A 33 -24.00 2.31 10.21
C SER A 33 -23.33 2.45 8.84
N LYS A 34 -22.14 3.07 8.82
CA LYS A 34 -21.34 3.16 7.60
C LYS A 34 -20.72 1.79 7.29
N PRO A 35 -20.72 1.30 6.04
CA PRO A 35 -20.12 0.01 5.68
C PRO A 35 -18.64 -0.08 6.08
N LEU A 36 -18.21 -1.27 6.50
CA LEU A 36 -16.83 -1.57 6.85
C LEU A 36 -15.89 -1.28 5.67
N LYS A 37 -14.82 -0.52 5.91
CA LYS A 37 -13.80 -0.21 4.88
C LYS A 37 -12.68 -1.23 4.93
N VAL A 38 -12.56 -2.03 3.87
CA VAL A 38 -11.51 -3.04 3.75
C VAL A 38 -10.34 -2.50 2.92
N PHE A 39 -9.12 -2.54 3.47
CA PHE A 39 -7.89 -2.13 2.76
C PHE A 39 -6.91 -3.29 2.67
N ILE A 40 -6.37 -3.54 1.48
CA ILE A 40 -5.48 -4.67 1.22
C ILE A 40 -4.05 -4.16 1.12
N LEU A 41 -3.16 -4.66 1.97
CA LEU A 41 -1.76 -4.25 2.07
C LEU A 41 -0.86 -5.43 1.67
N ALA A 42 -0.41 -5.44 0.41
CA ALA A 42 0.32 -6.56 -0.19
C ALA A 42 1.76 -6.21 -0.59
N GLY A 43 2.67 -7.19 -0.53
CA GLY A 43 4.02 -7.02 -1.06
C GLY A 43 5.09 -7.93 -0.44
N GLN A 44 6.35 -7.50 -0.52
CA GLN A 44 7.50 -8.26 0.01
C GLN A 44 7.97 -7.72 1.38
N SER A 45 9.22 -7.93 1.78
CA SER A 45 9.76 -7.51 3.10
C SER A 45 9.50 -6.04 3.46
N ASN A 46 9.45 -5.15 2.46
CA ASN A 46 9.08 -3.74 2.60
C ASN A 46 7.64 -3.55 3.15
N MET A 47 6.65 -4.27 2.61
CA MET A 47 5.28 -4.29 3.16
C MET A 47 5.23 -5.07 4.47
N GLN A 48 5.98 -6.17 4.59
CA GLN A 48 6.01 -6.98 5.81
C GLN A 48 6.48 -6.16 7.02
N GLY A 49 7.39 -5.21 6.85
CA GLY A 49 7.77 -4.24 7.87
C GLY A 49 8.90 -4.74 8.77
N GLN A 50 10.09 -4.15 8.64
CA GLN A 50 11.31 -4.66 9.26
C GLN A 50 11.94 -3.67 10.28
N ALA A 51 11.20 -2.61 10.62
CA ALA A 51 11.57 -1.64 11.65
C ALA A 51 11.13 -2.14 13.04
N ASP A 52 12.06 -2.16 13.99
CA ASP A 52 11.80 -2.59 15.36
C ASP A 52 11.10 -1.49 16.16
N ILE A 53 10.20 -1.87 17.08
CA ILE A 53 9.45 -0.93 17.91
C ILE A 53 10.37 -0.04 18.76
N SER A 54 11.57 -0.52 19.11
CA SER A 54 12.62 0.28 19.76
C SER A 54 13.03 1.54 18.99
N THR A 55 12.76 1.59 17.67
CA THR A 55 13.07 2.77 16.83
C THR A 55 11.94 3.79 16.72
N ILE A 56 10.76 3.54 17.30
CA ILE A 56 9.60 4.45 17.20
C ILE A 56 9.88 5.80 17.85
N ASP A 57 10.65 5.86 18.94
CA ASP A 57 10.89 7.10 19.66
C ASP A 57 11.79 8.09 18.89
N TYR A 58 12.56 7.62 17.90
CA TYR A 58 13.31 8.47 16.97
C TYR A 58 12.41 9.28 16.02
N ILE A 59 11.11 8.97 15.94
CA ILE A 59 10.11 9.80 15.26
C ILE A 59 9.95 11.16 15.96
N GLY A 60 10.24 11.24 17.26
CA GLY A 60 10.18 12.48 18.05
C GLY A 60 11.34 13.45 17.81
N ASP A 61 12.48 12.97 17.29
CA ASP A 61 13.71 13.76 17.15
C ASP A 61 13.65 14.78 16.01
N ASP A 62 12.77 14.58 15.03
CA ASP A 62 12.47 15.55 13.97
C ASP A 62 11.14 16.26 14.30
N PRO A 63 11.12 17.59 14.52
CA PRO A 63 9.89 18.36 14.78
C PRO A 63 8.79 18.20 13.72
N LYS A 64 9.14 17.82 12.48
CA LYS A 64 8.16 17.55 11.41
C LYS A 64 7.43 16.22 11.59
N THR A 65 8.05 15.25 12.28
CA THR A 65 7.46 13.94 12.57
C THR A 65 7.06 13.74 14.02
N ALA A 66 7.49 14.58 14.96
CA ALA A 66 7.07 14.52 16.36
C ALA A 66 5.52 14.47 16.55
N PRO A 67 4.68 15.20 15.77
CA PRO A 67 3.23 15.04 15.84
C PRO A 67 2.71 13.64 15.44
N MET A 68 3.46 12.90 14.62
CA MET A 68 3.15 11.51 14.24
C MET A 68 3.40 10.54 15.39
N LEU A 69 4.45 10.76 16.20
CA LEU A 69 4.72 9.96 17.41
C LEU A 69 3.58 10.09 18.44
N LEU A 70 3.01 11.29 18.57
CA LEU A 70 1.83 11.51 19.44
C LEU A 70 0.60 10.73 18.95
N GLU A 71 0.41 10.59 17.63
CA GLU A 71 -0.68 9.80 17.06
C GLU A 71 -0.47 8.28 17.17
N MET A 72 0.77 7.84 17.38
CA MET A 72 1.12 6.43 17.64
C MET A 72 0.95 6.03 19.12
N ARG A 73 0.68 6.98 20.02
CA ARG A 73 0.54 6.76 21.48
C ARG A 73 -0.88 7.01 21.99
N ASP A 74 -1.21 6.41 23.14
CA ASP A 74 -2.39 6.73 23.95
C ASP A 74 -2.06 7.80 25.01
N ASN A 75 -3.08 8.24 25.77
CA ASN A 75 -2.93 9.26 26.81
C ASN A 75 -2.00 8.84 27.97
N ASN A 76 -1.67 7.55 28.08
CA ASN A 76 -0.74 6.99 29.07
C ASN A 76 0.66 6.75 28.47
N GLY A 77 0.93 7.23 27.24
CA GLY A 77 2.20 7.07 26.54
C GLY A 77 2.45 5.69 25.93
N ARG A 78 1.51 4.73 26.05
CA ARG A 78 1.61 3.38 25.48
C ARG A 78 1.30 3.41 23.99
N TYR A 79 1.71 2.38 23.24
CA TYR A 79 1.32 2.28 21.82
C TYR A 79 -0.21 2.20 21.68
N ARG A 80 -0.76 3.01 20.76
CA ARG A 80 -2.19 3.17 20.54
C ARG A 80 -2.80 1.88 19.95
N LEU A 81 -3.91 1.42 20.55
CA LEU A 81 -4.88 0.57 19.86
C LEU A 81 -5.73 1.48 18.94
N VAL A 82 -5.69 1.26 17.63
CA VAL A 82 -6.37 2.14 16.68
C VAL A 82 -7.88 1.87 16.73
N LYS A 83 -8.67 2.90 17.06
CA LYS A 83 -10.12 2.79 17.26
C LYS A 83 -10.82 2.24 16.01
N ASP A 84 -11.79 1.35 16.20
CA ASP A 84 -12.63 0.76 15.15
C ASP A 84 -11.83 0.14 13.97
N THR A 85 -10.58 -0.25 14.20
CA THR A 85 -9.63 -0.64 13.16
C THR A 85 -8.96 -1.96 13.52
N TRP A 86 -9.32 -3.03 12.80
CA TRP A 86 -8.76 -4.37 12.99
C TRP A 86 -7.87 -4.78 11.81
N ILE A 87 -7.01 -5.76 12.04
CA ILE A 87 -6.09 -6.30 11.03
C ILE A 87 -6.09 -7.83 11.06
N SER A 88 -6.16 -8.43 9.87
CA SER A 88 -5.67 -9.78 9.60
C SER A 88 -4.39 -9.69 8.78
N TYR A 89 -3.39 -10.50 9.12
CA TYR A 89 -2.09 -10.49 8.47
C TYR A 89 -1.59 -11.91 8.20
N LEU A 90 -1.59 -12.31 6.93
CA LEU A 90 -0.92 -13.53 6.47
C LEU A 90 0.56 -13.25 6.19
N THR A 91 1.44 -14.00 6.85
CA THR A 91 2.89 -13.97 6.63
C THR A 91 3.52 -15.33 6.92
N HIS A 92 4.83 -15.47 6.68
CA HIS A 92 5.63 -16.60 7.15
C HIS A 92 6.57 -16.12 8.26
N GLY A 93 6.90 -16.98 9.21
CA GLY A 93 7.97 -16.72 10.16
C GLY A 93 9.36 -17.02 9.58
N ARG A 94 10.38 -17.17 10.43
CA ARG A 94 11.71 -17.63 10.00
C ARG A 94 11.78 -19.15 10.10
N GLY A 95 11.49 -19.83 8.99
CA GLY A 95 11.50 -21.31 8.92
C GLY A 95 10.20 -21.97 9.38
N THR A 96 9.12 -21.21 9.60
CA THR A 96 7.78 -21.73 9.84
C THR A 96 6.91 -21.62 8.58
N PRO A 97 5.81 -22.40 8.47
CA PRO A 97 4.80 -22.22 7.44
C PRO A 97 4.17 -20.81 7.45
N ASN A 98 3.31 -20.56 6.45
CA ASN A 98 2.41 -19.41 6.51
C ASN A 98 1.46 -19.52 7.71
N GLY A 99 1.11 -18.39 8.31
CA GLY A 99 0.10 -18.30 9.36
C GLY A 99 -0.47 -16.89 9.47
N GLU A 100 -1.59 -16.77 10.16
CA GLU A 100 -2.33 -15.52 10.30
C GLU A 100 -2.13 -14.90 11.69
N GLY A 101 -1.80 -13.61 11.73
CA GLY A 101 -1.93 -12.78 12.92
C GLY A 101 -3.19 -11.92 12.83
N ILE A 102 -4.06 -11.98 13.83
CA ILE A 102 -5.27 -11.15 13.94
C ILE A 102 -5.22 -10.24 15.18
N GLY A 103 -5.97 -9.15 15.15
CA GLY A 103 -6.21 -8.30 16.33
C GLY A 103 -6.61 -6.87 15.97
N GLN A 104 -6.92 -6.07 17.00
CA GLN A 104 -7.07 -4.64 16.82
C GLN A 104 -5.71 -4.05 16.44
N LEU A 105 -5.70 -3.13 15.46
CA LEU A 105 -4.45 -2.61 14.91
C LEU A 105 -3.65 -1.84 15.96
N THR A 106 -2.38 -2.20 16.09
CA THR A 106 -1.36 -1.47 16.84
C THR A 106 0.03 -1.79 16.25
N VAL A 107 1.10 -1.62 17.03
CA VAL A 107 2.44 -2.16 16.69
C VAL A 107 2.44 -3.69 16.61
N GLY A 108 3.56 -4.30 16.20
CA GLY A 108 3.74 -5.75 16.26
C GLY A 108 3.20 -6.55 15.08
N PHE A 109 2.58 -5.88 14.10
CA PHE A 109 2.16 -6.43 12.81
C PHE A 109 3.23 -6.26 11.70
N GLY A 110 4.47 -5.88 12.07
CA GLY A 110 5.67 -6.00 11.24
C GLY A 110 6.14 -7.46 11.07
N ALA A 111 7.42 -7.70 10.79
CA ALA A 111 7.95 -9.05 10.54
C ALA A 111 7.99 -9.91 11.81
N ARG A 112 7.14 -10.96 11.83
CA ARG A 112 6.95 -11.88 12.96
C ARG A 112 7.87 -13.10 12.87
N LYS A 113 8.23 -13.69 14.03
CA LYS A 113 8.91 -15.02 14.09
C LYS A 113 7.89 -16.16 14.05
N ASP A 114 6.78 -15.96 14.76
CA ASP A 114 5.59 -16.79 14.79
C ASP A 114 4.45 -15.92 14.24
N PRO A 115 3.82 -16.26 13.11
CA PRO A 115 2.82 -15.39 12.47
C PRO A 115 1.65 -14.99 13.38
N ALA A 116 1.28 -15.82 14.35
CA ALA A 116 0.18 -15.52 15.28
C ALA A 116 0.57 -14.47 16.35
N LYS A 117 1.84 -14.40 16.74
CA LYS A 117 2.34 -13.59 17.87
C LYS A 117 3.00 -12.28 17.43
N ASP A 118 3.07 -11.32 18.34
CA ASP A 118 3.78 -10.04 18.13
C ASP A 118 5.22 -10.26 17.59
N GLY A 119 5.56 -9.53 16.53
CA GLY A 119 6.89 -9.56 15.91
C GLY A 119 7.92 -8.59 16.48
N GLY A 120 7.53 -7.71 17.41
CA GLY A 120 8.36 -6.60 17.92
C GLY A 120 8.65 -5.52 16.86
N LYS A 121 7.86 -5.46 15.77
CA LYS A 121 8.15 -4.65 14.59
C LYS A 121 6.90 -3.98 14.01
N ILE A 122 7.13 -2.96 13.19
CA ILE A 122 6.13 -2.32 12.33
C ILE A 122 6.55 -2.32 10.85
N GLY A 123 5.55 -2.31 9.98
CA GLY A 123 5.65 -1.82 8.61
C GLY A 123 4.81 -0.56 8.43
N PRO A 124 4.33 -0.28 7.21
CA PRO A 124 3.47 0.88 6.95
C PRO A 124 2.06 0.74 7.54
N GLU A 125 1.62 -0.46 7.96
CA GLU A 125 0.24 -0.74 8.36
C GLU A 125 -0.26 0.09 9.55
N PHE A 126 0.61 0.36 10.54
CA PHE A 126 0.19 1.01 11.78
C PHE A 126 -0.16 2.49 11.54
N THR A 127 0.74 3.26 10.91
CA THR A 127 0.41 4.65 10.55
C THR A 127 -0.60 4.75 9.42
N PHE A 128 -0.62 3.81 8.46
CA PHE A 128 -1.69 3.74 7.46
C PHE A 128 -3.06 3.68 8.15
N GLY A 129 -3.27 2.73 9.08
CA GLY A 129 -4.52 2.64 9.81
C GLY A 129 -4.84 3.86 10.66
N ILE A 130 -3.86 4.45 11.35
CA ILE A 130 -4.04 5.71 12.11
C ILE A 130 -4.57 6.83 11.21
N TYR A 131 -3.93 7.10 10.06
CA TYR A 131 -4.33 8.19 9.18
C TYR A 131 -5.64 7.89 8.41
N MET A 132 -5.91 6.63 8.06
CA MET A 132 -7.21 6.23 7.49
C MET A 132 -8.35 6.37 8.50
N GLN A 133 -8.16 5.95 9.75
CA GLN A 133 -9.15 6.06 10.83
C GLN A 133 -9.48 7.52 11.12
N LYS A 134 -8.45 8.36 11.31
CA LYS A 134 -8.57 9.79 11.60
C LYS A 134 -9.38 10.54 10.53
N SER A 135 -9.19 10.16 9.26
CA SER A 135 -9.84 10.78 8.11
C SER A 135 -11.26 10.27 7.86
N LEU A 136 -11.49 8.95 7.90
CA LEU A 136 -12.78 8.34 7.51
C LEU A 136 -13.82 8.29 8.64
N LYS A 137 -13.36 8.16 9.90
CA LYS A 137 -14.21 8.05 11.10
C LYS A 137 -15.34 7.04 10.90
N GLN A 138 -14.97 5.81 10.59
CA GLN A 138 -15.83 4.66 10.33
C GLN A 138 -15.02 3.36 10.58
N PRO A 139 -15.66 2.19 10.72
CA PRO A 139 -14.95 0.93 10.95
C PRO A 139 -14.06 0.54 9.77
N ILE A 140 -12.88 0.00 10.07
CA ILE A 140 -11.83 -0.37 9.13
C ILE A 140 -11.34 -1.80 9.41
N LEU A 141 -11.10 -2.54 8.32
CA LEU A 141 -10.38 -3.80 8.32
C LEU A 141 -9.17 -3.72 7.38
N ILE A 142 -7.97 -3.99 7.89
CA ILE A 142 -6.77 -4.18 7.08
C ILE A 142 -6.59 -5.68 6.82
N ILE A 143 -6.39 -6.05 5.56
CA ILE A 143 -5.97 -7.40 5.17
C ILE A 143 -4.54 -7.30 4.61
N LYS A 144 -3.56 -7.63 5.44
CA LYS A 144 -2.14 -7.59 5.08
C LYS A 144 -1.67 -8.96 4.58
N THR A 145 -0.90 -8.97 3.49
CA THR A 145 -0.40 -10.20 2.84
C THR A 145 1.04 -9.95 2.37
N ALA A 146 2.01 -10.25 3.24
CA ALA A 146 3.40 -9.85 2.99
C ALA A 146 4.44 -10.83 3.54
N TRP A 147 5.50 -11.03 2.77
CA TRP A 147 6.49 -12.09 2.99
C TRP A 147 7.91 -11.67 2.61
N GLY A 148 8.92 -12.30 3.19
CA GLY A 148 10.32 -11.96 2.95
C GLY A 148 10.83 -12.43 1.58
N GLY A 149 11.58 -11.59 0.86
CA GLY A 149 12.32 -11.99 -0.33
C GLY A 149 11.44 -12.46 -1.49
N LYS A 150 10.40 -11.69 -1.82
CA LYS A 150 9.42 -12.02 -2.87
C LYS A 150 9.47 -11.07 -4.05
N SER A 151 9.38 -11.66 -5.25
CA SER A 151 9.44 -11.01 -6.55
C SER A 151 8.06 -10.77 -7.16
N LEU A 152 7.92 -9.75 -8.02
CA LEU A 152 6.80 -9.65 -8.95
C LEU A 152 6.98 -10.64 -10.11
N HIS A 153 8.21 -10.81 -10.62
CA HIS A 153 8.48 -11.66 -11.78
C HIS A 153 8.09 -13.15 -11.59
N THR A 154 8.18 -13.70 -10.37
CA THR A 154 7.85 -15.11 -10.08
C THR A 154 6.83 -15.26 -8.95
N ASP A 155 7.11 -14.80 -7.73
CA ASP A 155 6.31 -15.17 -6.54
C ASP A 155 4.88 -14.61 -6.61
N PHE A 156 4.76 -13.33 -6.92
CA PHE A 156 3.51 -12.60 -7.11
C PHE A 156 3.09 -12.49 -8.59
N ARG A 157 3.67 -13.31 -9.48
CA ARG A 157 3.37 -13.25 -10.92
C ARG A 157 1.85 -13.41 -11.13
N PRO A 158 1.17 -12.42 -11.73
CA PRO A 158 -0.27 -12.44 -11.89
C PRO A 158 -0.68 -13.43 -13.00
N PRO A 159 -1.85 -14.09 -12.92
CA PRO A 159 -2.28 -15.10 -13.90
C PRO A 159 -2.24 -14.65 -15.37
N SER A 160 -2.58 -13.40 -15.66
CA SER A 160 -2.54 -12.82 -17.02
C SER A 160 -1.13 -12.59 -17.59
N ALA A 161 -0.09 -12.68 -16.77
CA ALA A 161 1.31 -12.71 -17.23
C ALA A 161 1.76 -14.11 -17.70
N GLY A 162 0.88 -15.12 -17.64
CA GLY A 162 1.18 -16.48 -18.06
C GLY A 162 2.25 -17.18 -17.20
N PRO A 163 2.82 -18.30 -17.67
CA PRO A 163 3.92 -18.96 -16.98
C PRO A 163 5.18 -18.08 -16.91
N TYR A 164 6.15 -18.46 -16.09
CA TYR A 164 7.48 -17.87 -16.14
C TYR A 164 8.30 -18.48 -17.28
N GLU A 165 8.82 -17.63 -18.15
CA GLU A 165 9.70 -18.01 -19.26
C GLU A 165 11.14 -17.58 -18.95
N PHE A 166 12.08 -18.50 -19.13
CA PHE A 166 13.51 -18.24 -18.92
C PHE A 166 14.11 -17.64 -20.18
N ASN A 167 14.86 -16.55 -20.04
CA ASN A 167 15.64 -16.01 -21.15
C ASN A 167 17.02 -16.69 -21.30
N GLU A 168 17.68 -16.45 -22.43
CA GLU A 168 18.97 -17.07 -22.77
C GLU A 168 20.05 -16.88 -21.69
N SER A 169 20.13 -15.69 -21.06
CA SER A 169 21.14 -15.41 -20.04
C SER A 169 20.93 -16.23 -18.76
N GLU A 170 19.67 -16.52 -18.41
CA GLU A 170 19.35 -17.44 -17.31
C GLU A 170 19.73 -18.88 -17.67
N ILE A 171 19.42 -19.33 -18.89
CA ILE A 171 19.74 -20.68 -19.37
C ILE A 171 21.26 -20.89 -19.38
N VAL A 172 22.04 -19.91 -19.85
CA VAL A 172 23.50 -19.91 -19.81
C VAL A 172 24.02 -19.91 -18.37
N SER A 173 23.42 -19.11 -17.48
CA SER A 173 23.79 -19.06 -16.05
C SER A 173 23.54 -20.39 -15.33
N ILE A 174 22.40 -21.04 -15.58
CA ILE A 174 22.05 -22.38 -15.07
C ILE A 174 23.08 -23.42 -15.53
N LYS A 175 23.38 -23.47 -16.84
CA LYS A 175 24.39 -24.38 -17.41
C LYS A 175 25.79 -24.12 -16.82
N LYS A 176 26.22 -22.86 -16.71
CA LYS A 176 27.52 -22.48 -16.13
C LYS A 176 27.65 -22.86 -14.64
N ARG A 177 26.53 -22.97 -13.93
CA ARG A 177 26.48 -23.44 -12.53
C ARG A 177 26.40 -24.97 -12.38
N GLY A 178 26.42 -25.72 -13.49
CA GLY A 178 26.31 -27.19 -13.47
C GLY A 178 24.90 -27.69 -13.09
N LEU A 179 23.87 -26.86 -13.20
CA LEU A 179 22.51 -27.20 -12.79
C LEU A 179 21.68 -27.78 -13.93
N ASN A 180 20.82 -28.74 -13.60
CA ASN A 180 19.87 -29.34 -14.53
C ASN A 180 18.77 -28.33 -14.91
N LEU A 181 18.69 -28.01 -16.20
CA LEU A 181 17.76 -27.00 -16.72
C LEU A 181 16.29 -27.37 -16.49
N GLU A 182 15.92 -28.64 -16.65
CA GLU A 182 14.51 -29.05 -16.56
C GLU A 182 14.04 -29.14 -15.11
N GLU A 183 14.94 -29.44 -14.17
CA GLU A 183 14.69 -29.25 -12.74
C GLU A 183 14.48 -27.77 -12.38
N GLU A 184 15.35 -26.87 -12.84
CA GLU A 184 15.20 -25.44 -12.55
C GLU A 184 13.91 -24.87 -13.19
N ARG A 185 13.52 -25.35 -14.37
CA ARG A 185 12.20 -25.08 -14.96
C ARG A 185 11.05 -25.60 -14.09
N ALA A 186 11.13 -26.83 -13.61
CA ALA A 186 10.10 -27.42 -12.74
C ALA A 186 9.96 -26.64 -11.41
N LYS A 187 11.09 -26.37 -10.74
CA LYS A 187 11.15 -25.56 -9.49
C LYS A 187 10.55 -24.17 -9.71
N LYS A 188 10.90 -23.50 -10.81
CA LYS A 188 10.35 -22.18 -11.18
C LYS A 188 8.85 -22.24 -11.50
N LYS A 189 8.40 -23.23 -12.26
CA LYS A 189 6.97 -23.44 -12.58
C LYS A 189 6.15 -23.63 -11.31
N ALA A 190 6.63 -24.44 -10.37
CA ALA A 190 5.98 -24.66 -9.08
C ALA A 190 5.92 -23.37 -8.23
N ALA A 191 6.98 -22.56 -8.21
CA ALA A 191 7.04 -21.29 -7.48
C ALA A 191 6.19 -20.16 -8.10
N THR A 192 5.75 -20.28 -9.36
CA THR A 192 5.14 -19.18 -10.11
C THR A 192 3.72 -18.85 -9.62
N GLY A 193 3.50 -17.59 -9.26
CA GLY A 193 2.23 -17.04 -8.81
C GLY A 193 1.73 -17.59 -7.46
N VAL A 194 2.56 -18.32 -6.71
CA VAL A 194 2.16 -18.93 -5.42
C VAL A 194 1.69 -17.86 -4.43
N TYR A 195 2.41 -16.73 -4.33
CA TYR A 195 2.09 -15.66 -3.39
C TYR A 195 0.99 -14.73 -3.93
N TYR A 196 0.79 -14.69 -5.24
CA TYR A 196 -0.45 -14.11 -5.81
C TYR A 196 -1.68 -14.90 -5.36
N ARG A 197 -1.65 -16.24 -5.51
CA ARG A 197 -2.76 -17.12 -5.11
C ARG A 197 -3.05 -17.02 -3.62
N LEU A 198 -2.04 -17.21 -2.77
CA LEU A 198 -2.16 -17.06 -1.31
C LEU A 198 -2.72 -15.70 -0.89
N MET A 199 -2.32 -14.61 -1.55
CA MET A 199 -2.86 -13.27 -1.28
C MET A 199 -4.37 -13.19 -1.59
N VAL A 200 -4.79 -13.63 -2.77
CA VAL A 200 -6.20 -13.58 -3.21
C VAL A 200 -7.07 -14.55 -2.41
N GLU A 201 -6.57 -15.73 -2.09
CA GLU A 201 -7.20 -16.73 -1.24
C GLU A 201 -7.41 -16.19 0.19
N HIS A 202 -6.38 -15.57 0.78
CA HIS A 202 -6.46 -14.99 2.12
C HIS A 202 -7.45 -13.82 2.21
N VAL A 203 -7.43 -12.92 1.23
CA VAL A 203 -8.41 -11.83 1.15
C VAL A 203 -9.84 -12.39 1.05
N LYS A 204 -10.07 -13.44 0.25
CA LYS A 204 -11.39 -14.09 0.15
C LYS A 204 -11.80 -14.78 1.44
N TYR A 205 -10.88 -15.48 2.10
CA TYR A 205 -11.11 -16.14 3.39
C TYR A 205 -11.52 -15.15 4.48
N VAL A 206 -10.76 -14.07 4.66
CA VAL A 206 -11.09 -13.01 5.64
C VAL A 206 -12.40 -12.30 5.30
N LEU A 207 -12.71 -12.08 4.02
CA LEU A 207 -13.99 -11.49 3.61
C LEU A 207 -15.19 -12.44 3.76
N SER A 208 -14.97 -13.76 3.79
CA SER A 208 -16.02 -14.76 4.06
C SER A 208 -16.31 -14.96 5.55
N ASP A 209 -15.38 -14.59 6.43
CA ASP A 209 -15.52 -14.66 7.89
C ASP A 209 -14.83 -13.45 8.53
N ILE A 210 -15.53 -12.31 8.46
CA ILE A 210 -15.04 -11.03 8.99
C ILE A 210 -15.12 -11.00 10.51
N LYS A 211 -16.14 -11.60 11.14
CA LYS A 211 -16.35 -11.58 12.60
C LYS A 211 -15.20 -12.22 13.38
N ARG A 212 -14.61 -13.29 12.84
CA ARG A 212 -13.38 -13.90 13.40
C ARG A 212 -12.19 -12.95 13.47
N VAL A 213 -12.13 -11.92 12.62
CA VAL A 213 -11.05 -10.92 12.59
C VAL A 213 -11.46 -9.60 13.26
N TYR A 214 -12.72 -9.20 13.17
CA TYR A 214 -13.30 -8.00 13.78
C TYR A 214 -14.59 -8.42 14.53
N PRO A 215 -14.52 -8.72 15.84
CA PRO A 215 -15.66 -9.24 16.61
C PRO A 215 -16.92 -8.37 16.58
N ASP A 216 -16.77 -7.04 16.63
CA ASP A 216 -17.90 -6.08 16.64
C ASP A 216 -18.47 -5.80 15.24
N TYR A 217 -18.13 -6.60 14.22
CA TYR A 217 -18.66 -6.43 12.86
C TYR A 217 -20.13 -6.85 12.76
N ASP A 218 -21.02 -5.85 12.72
CA ASP A 218 -22.39 -6.03 12.22
C ASP A 218 -22.37 -6.41 10.73
N GLU A 219 -22.91 -7.57 10.39
CA GLU A 219 -23.04 -8.03 9.01
C GLU A 219 -24.01 -7.18 8.19
N ASN A 220 -25.01 -6.56 8.83
CA ASN A 220 -26.04 -5.76 8.16
C ASN A 220 -25.48 -4.44 7.59
N GLN A 221 -24.34 -3.96 8.09
CA GLN A 221 -23.63 -2.80 7.52
C GLN A 221 -22.91 -3.15 6.19
N GLY A 222 -22.63 -4.43 5.95
CA GLY A 222 -21.80 -4.91 4.85
C GLY A 222 -20.37 -4.35 4.86
N TYR A 223 -19.65 -4.57 3.76
CA TYR A 223 -18.30 -4.04 3.57
C TYR A 223 -18.09 -3.47 2.17
N LYS A 224 -17.10 -2.58 2.04
CA LYS A 224 -16.59 -2.08 0.76
C LYS A 224 -15.07 -2.08 0.77
N ILE A 225 -14.47 -2.73 -0.23
CA ILE A 225 -13.03 -2.63 -0.47
C ILE A 225 -12.70 -1.19 -0.86
N GLY A 226 -11.96 -0.50 0.00
CA GLY A 226 -11.63 0.92 -0.11
C GLY A 226 -10.31 1.20 -0.82
N GLY A 227 -9.46 0.19 -1.01
CA GLY A 227 -8.23 0.31 -1.77
C GLY A 227 -7.24 -0.83 -1.57
N PHE A 228 -6.26 -0.90 -2.45
CA PHE A 228 -5.14 -1.84 -2.44
C PHE A 228 -3.82 -1.06 -2.45
N VAL A 229 -2.87 -1.48 -1.62
CA VAL A 229 -1.54 -0.88 -1.50
C VAL A 229 -0.51 -1.96 -1.81
N TRP A 230 0.29 -1.75 -2.86
CA TRP A 230 1.36 -2.63 -3.29
C TRP A 230 2.72 -2.05 -2.88
N PHE A 231 3.50 -2.76 -2.07
CA PHE A 231 4.84 -2.31 -1.69
C PHE A 231 5.88 -3.43 -1.79
N GLN A 232 6.56 -3.44 -2.93
CA GLN A 232 7.48 -4.49 -3.38
C GLN A 232 8.67 -3.83 -4.11
N GLY A 233 9.67 -4.61 -4.56
CA GLY A 233 10.57 -4.17 -5.62
C GLY A 233 12.04 -4.59 -5.44
N TRP A 234 12.50 -4.81 -4.20
CA TRP A 234 13.93 -5.10 -3.95
C TRP A 234 14.43 -6.34 -4.71
N ASN A 235 13.68 -7.44 -4.67
CA ASN A 235 14.07 -8.68 -5.37
C ASN A 235 14.03 -8.58 -6.90
N ASP A 236 13.29 -7.62 -7.47
CA ASP A 236 13.24 -7.39 -8.90
C ASP A 236 14.41 -6.48 -9.34
N VAL A 237 14.68 -5.38 -8.63
CA VAL A 237 15.80 -4.48 -8.99
C VAL A 237 17.17 -5.19 -8.92
N VAL A 238 17.38 -6.10 -7.95
CA VAL A 238 18.65 -6.85 -7.83
C VAL A 238 18.79 -8.03 -8.81
N ASN A 239 17.76 -8.41 -9.55
CA ASN A 239 17.79 -9.60 -10.41
C ASN A 239 18.23 -9.32 -11.86
N SER A 240 19.54 -9.41 -12.12
CA SER A 240 20.12 -9.33 -13.48
C SER A 240 19.80 -10.50 -14.38
N GLY A 241 19.29 -11.63 -13.87
CA GLY A 241 18.84 -12.74 -14.71
C GLY A 241 17.54 -12.40 -15.43
N VAL A 242 16.56 -11.86 -14.70
CA VAL A 242 15.29 -11.39 -15.26
C VAL A 242 15.46 -10.09 -16.05
N TYR A 243 16.28 -9.18 -15.54
CA TYR A 243 16.46 -7.83 -16.09
C TYR A 243 17.93 -7.62 -16.54
N PRO A 244 18.39 -8.29 -17.61
CA PRO A 244 19.79 -8.21 -18.07
C PRO A 244 20.17 -6.81 -18.58
N ARG A 245 19.20 -6.02 -19.05
CA ARG A 245 19.37 -4.61 -19.46
C ARG A 245 19.12 -3.60 -18.33
N ARG A 246 19.09 -4.01 -17.06
CA ARG A 246 18.83 -3.10 -15.93
C ARG A 246 19.77 -1.88 -15.93
N GLY A 247 19.21 -0.71 -15.62
CA GLY A 247 19.95 0.56 -15.69
C GLY A 247 20.02 1.19 -17.08
N GLN A 248 19.52 0.52 -18.12
CA GLN A 248 19.29 1.10 -19.45
C GLN A 248 17.82 1.52 -19.59
N PRO A 249 17.48 2.46 -20.50
CA PRO A 249 16.10 2.70 -20.92
C PRO A 249 15.44 1.39 -21.36
N GLY A 250 14.18 1.17 -20.97
CA GLY A 250 13.48 -0.09 -21.22
C GLY A 250 14.00 -1.32 -20.46
N GLY A 251 14.98 -1.14 -19.57
CA GLY A 251 15.63 -2.24 -18.84
C GLY A 251 14.73 -2.99 -17.85
N TYR A 252 13.55 -2.44 -17.55
CA TYR A 252 12.59 -2.96 -16.57
C TYR A 252 11.14 -2.98 -17.07
N ASP A 253 10.88 -2.84 -18.37
CA ASP A 253 9.50 -2.71 -18.89
C ASP A 253 8.59 -3.90 -18.54
N LYS A 254 9.16 -5.11 -18.42
CA LYS A 254 8.43 -6.29 -17.94
C LYS A 254 7.92 -6.15 -16.51
N TYR A 255 8.59 -5.38 -15.65
CA TYR A 255 8.05 -5.04 -14.33
C TYR A 255 6.80 -4.15 -14.45
N SER A 256 6.82 -3.15 -15.33
CA SER A 256 5.67 -2.27 -15.62
C SER A 256 4.49 -3.09 -16.17
N GLU A 257 4.75 -3.96 -17.13
CA GLU A 257 3.78 -4.88 -17.75
C GLU A 257 3.13 -5.79 -16.70
N TRP A 258 3.94 -6.49 -15.90
CA TRP A 258 3.44 -7.40 -14.87
C TRP A 258 2.77 -6.67 -13.71
N LEU A 259 3.13 -5.43 -13.40
CA LEU A 259 2.43 -4.62 -12.40
C LEU A 259 1.08 -4.14 -12.93
N ALA A 260 0.99 -3.76 -14.21
CA ALA A 260 -0.30 -3.45 -14.83
C ALA A 260 -1.22 -4.68 -14.90
N MET A 261 -0.67 -5.87 -15.22
CA MET A 261 -1.38 -7.15 -15.13
C MET A 261 -1.84 -7.46 -13.70
N LEU A 262 -1.00 -7.25 -12.68
CA LEU A 262 -1.35 -7.43 -11.28
C LEU A 262 -2.55 -6.56 -10.88
N ILE A 263 -2.55 -5.28 -11.26
CA ILE A 263 -3.63 -4.33 -10.97
C ILE A 263 -4.95 -4.81 -11.61
N ARG A 264 -4.94 -5.28 -12.86
CA ARG A 264 -6.13 -5.81 -13.55
C ARG A 264 -6.63 -7.11 -12.89
N ASP A 265 -5.71 -8.02 -12.56
CA ASP A 265 -6.05 -9.35 -12.04
C ASP A 265 -6.61 -9.29 -10.61
N VAL A 266 -6.02 -8.50 -9.69
CA VAL A 266 -6.61 -8.36 -8.34
C VAL A 266 -7.96 -7.65 -8.37
N ARG A 267 -8.16 -6.69 -9.29
CA ARG A 267 -9.46 -6.02 -9.48
C ARG A 267 -10.53 -6.99 -9.98
N ARG A 268 -10.19 -7.90 -10.91
CA ARG A 268 -11.08 -8.98 -11.36
C ARG A 268 -11.36 -9.98 -10.26
N ASP A 269 -10.31 -10.57 -9.67
CA ASP A 269 -10.43 -11.73 -8.78
C ASP A 269 -11.09 -11.39 -7.44
N LEU A 270 -11.05 -10.12 -7.03
CA LEU A 270 -11.75 -9.56 -5.86
C LEU A 270 -13.06 -8.84 -6.21
N ARG A 271 -13.51 -8.91 -7.48
CA ARG A 271 -14.75 -8.29 -8.01
C ARG A 271 -14.86 -6.78 -7.74
N ALA A 272 -13.73 -6.08 -7.75
CA ALA A 272 -13.62 -4.66 -7.41
C ALA A 272 -12.96 -3.86 -8.56
N PRO A 273 -13.63 -3.71 -9.73
CA PRO A 273 -13.03 -3.09 -10.93
C PRO A 273 -12.56 -1.65 -10.69
N ASN A 274 -13.27 -0.90 -9.85
CA ASN A 274 -12.95 0.48 -9.47
C ASN A 274 -12.20 0.57 -8.13
N MET A 275 -11.47 -0.47 -7.70
CA MET A 275 -10.67 -0.41 -6.47
C MET A 275 -9.51 0.58 -6.62
N PRO A 276 -9.38 1.61 -5.75
CA PRO A 276 -8.20 2.46 -5.68
C PRO A 276 -6.93 1.63 -5.52
N PHE A 277 -5.88 1.94 -6.29
CA PHE A 277 -4.60 1.21 -6.20
C PHE A 277 -3.43 2.16 -5.97
N VAL A 278 -2.63 1.90 -4.93
CA VAL A 278 -1.43 2.66 -4.62
C VAL A 278 -0.19 1.80 -4.86
N ILE A 279 0.73 2.30 -5.68
CA ILE A 279 2.04 1.70 -5.94
C ILE A 279 3.07 2.40 -5.05
N GLY A 280 3.62 1.69 -4.06
CA GLY A 280 4.78 2.14 -3.31
C GLY A 280 6.07 2.00 -4.11
N VAL A 281 6.51 3.08 -4.74
CA VAL A 281 7.76 3.11 -5.53
C VAL A 281 8.97 3.04 -4.59
N LEU A 282 9.89 2.11 -4.88
CA LEU A 282 11.01 1.71 -4.03
C LEU A 282 11.96 2.88 -3.69
N GLY A 283 11.94 3.30 -2.44
CA GLY A 283 12.69 4.44 -1.90
C GLY A 283 14.03 4.11 -1.27
N THR A 284 14.43 2.83 -1.26
CA THR A 284 15.70 2.37 -0.69
C THR A 284 16.91 3.15 -1.23
N ASN A 285 17.81 3.53 -0.33
CA ASN A 285 18.99 4.40 -0.57
C ASN A 285 18.64 5.88 -0.89
N GLY A 286 17.41 6.31 -0.64
CA GLY A 286 17.01 7.72 -0.70
C GLY A 286 16.96 8.32 -2.11
N PRO A 287 17.07 9.66 -2.25
CA PRO A 287 17.09 10.34 -3.54
C PRO A 287 18.20 9.82 -4.48
N ILE A 288 17.97 9.83 -5.79
CA ILE A 288 18.85 9.16 -6.79
C ILE A 288 20.27 9.73 -6.78
N GLU A 289 20.39 11.03 -6.58
CA GLU A 289 21.62 11.79 -6.39
C GLU A 289 22.47 11.28 -5.22
N ASN A 290 21.86 10.75 -4.16
CA ASN A 290 22.54 10.28 -2.95
C ASN A 290 22.95 8.79 -3.01
N ILE A 291 22.56 8.09 -4.09
CA ILE A 291 22.95 6.71 -4.39
C ILE A 291 24.33 6.70 -5.06
N GLU A 292 25.15 5.67 -4.78
CA GLU A 292 26.44 5.45 -5.46
C GLU A 292 26.30 5.48 -6.99
N LYS A 293 27.24 6.13 -7.69
CA LYS A 293 27.20 6.35 -9.16
C LYS A 293 26.86 5.08 -9.97
N ARG A 294 27.42 3.93 -9.59
CA ARG A 294 27.19 2.61 -10.24
C ARG A 294 25.76 2.07 -10.12
N TYR A 295 25.00 2.50 -9.11
CA TYR A 295 23.62 2.03 -8.86
C TYR A 295 22.55 3.08 -9.23
N ARG A 296 22.91 4.35 -9.45
CA ARG A 296 21.95 5.43 -9.79
C ARG A 296 21.05 5.07 -10.97
N ALA A 297 21.62 4.61 -12.07
CA ALA A 297 20.86 4.26 -13.28
C ALA A 297 19.91 3.05 -13.04
N ILE A 298 20.40 2.03 -12.32
CA ILE A 298 19.64 0.82 -11.95
C ILE A 298 18.43 1.20 -11.09
N HIS A 299 18.62 2.01 -10.03
CA HIS A 299 17.52 2.46 -9.18
C HIS A 299 16.59 3.46 -9.89
N GLY A 300 17.12 4.36 -10.73
CA GLY A 300 16.34 5.36 -11.46
C GLY A 300 15.37 4.71 -12.46
N THR A 301 15.91 3.87 -13.35
CA THR A 301 15.11 3.13 -14.35
C THR A 301 14.10 2.18 -13.68
N PHE A 302 14.46 1.54 -12.56
CA PHE A 302 13.50 0.73 -11.82
C PHE A 302 12.37 1.55 -11.20
N ARG A 303 12.67 2.68 -10.53
CA ARG A 303 11.65 3.57 -9.95
C ARG A 303 10.70 4.13 -11.01
N GLN A 304 11.21 4.42 -12.21
CA GLN A 304 10.39 4.81 -13.37
C GLN A 304 9.45 3.67 -13.80
N ALA A 305 9.97 2.45 -13.98
CA ALA A 305 9.17 1.28 -14.34
C ALA A 305 8.11 0.91 -13.27
N MET A 306 8.40 1.14 -11.99
CA MET A 306 7.40 0.99 -10.92
C MET A 306 6.27 2.02 -11.04
N ALA A 307 6.57 3.27 -11.38
CA ALA A 307 5.58 4.34 -11.45
C ALA A 307 4.71 4.27 -12.73
N ALA A 308 5.32 3.91 -13.86
CA ALA A 308 4.73 3.98 -15.21
C ALA A 308 3.30 3.39 -15.37
N PRO A 309 2.87 2.32 -14.67
CA PRO A 309 1.49 1.87 -14.74
C PRO A 309 0.46 2.94 -14.35
N ALA A 310 0.78 3.85 -13.41
CA ALA A 310 -0.16 4.89 -12.97
C ALA A 310 -0.52 5.91 -14.09
N ASP A 311 0.34 6.04 -15.10
CA ASP A 311 0.14 6.94 -16.24
C ASP A 311 -0.68 6.31 -17.39
N LEU A 312 -0.96 5.01 -17.33
CA LEU A 312 -1.76 4.30 -18.34
C LEU A 312 -3.19 4.87 -18.41
N PRO A 313 -3.77 5.08 -19.61
CA PRO A 313 -5.06 5.75 -19.77
C PRO A 313 -6.20 5.15 -18.93
N GLU A 314 -6.28 3.83 -18.81
CA GLU A 314 -7.31 3.13 -18.04
C GLU A 314 -7.12 3.20 -16.51
N PHE A 315 -5.96 3.68 -16.06
CA PHE A 315 -5.58 3.78 -14.64
C PHE A 315 -5.52 5.22 -14.12
N LYS A 316 -5.51 6.24 -15.01
CA LYS A 316 -5.58 7.65 -14.62
C LYS A 316 -6.77 7.93 -13.71
N GLY A 317 -6.51 8.64 -12.61
CA GLY A 317 -7.52 8.96 -11.58
C GLY A 317 -7.92 7.80 -10.66
N ASN A 318 -7.44 6.57 -10.91
CA ASN A 318 -7.77 5.36 -10.14
C ASN A 318 -6.53 4.58 -9.64
N VAL A 319 -5.32 5.02 -10.02
CA VAL A 319 -4.03 4.52 -9.56
C VAL A 319 -3.11 5.71 -9.23
N ILE A 320 -2.32 5.61 -8.16
CA ILE A 320 -1.28 6.60 -7.79
C ILE A 320 0.03 5.90 -7.46
N ALA A 321 1.15 6.46 -7.93
CA ALA A 321 2.50 6.07 -7.53
C ALA A 321 3.00 6.95 -6.37
N VAL A 322 3.22 6.35 -5.20
CA VAL A 322 3.79 7.03 -4.02
C VAL A 322 5.30 6.80 -4.01
N HIS A 323 6.06 7.86 -4.27
CA HIS A 323 7.53 7.83 -4.25
C HIS A 323 8.02 7.81 -2.80
N THR A 324 8.53 6.67 -2.33
CA THR A 324 8.98 6.52 -0.93
C THR A 324 10.41 7.01 -0.68
N ALA A 325 11.13 7.46 -1.73
CA ALA A 325 12.51 7.95 -1.62
C ALA A 325 12.71 9.21 -0.75
N PRO A 326 11.79 10.21 -0.74
CA PRO A 326 11.88 11.38 0.15
C PRO A 326 11.66 11.07 1.64
N TYR A 327 11.20 9.87 1.98
CA TYR A 327 11.02 9.43 3.38
C TYR A 327 12.25 8.72 3.96
N TRP A 328 13.30 8.53 3.16
CA TRP A 328 14.55 7.90 3.57
C TRP A 328 15.32 8.79 4.55
N ASP A 329 15.74 8.23 5.68
CA ASP A 329 16.47 8.99 6.68
C ASP A 329 17.93 9.20 6.27
N MET A 330 18.27 10.44 5.89
CA MET A 330 19.62 10.80 5.43
C MET A 330 20.66 10.89 6.55
N VAL A 331 20.26 10.99 7.82
CA VAL A 331 21.20 11.01 8.97
C VAL A 331 21.67 9.58 9.24
N LEU A 332 20.72 8.66 9.36
CA LEU A 332 21.00 7.23 9.51
C LEU A 332 21.70 6.65 8.25
N ASP A 333 21.45 7.22 7.06
CA ASP A 333 22.18 6.89 5.82
C ASP A 333 23.68 7.25 5.90
N GLY A 334 24.01 8.44 6.43
CA GLY A 334 25.40 8.84 6.67
C GLY A 334 26.11 7.90 7.65
N ILE A 335 25.45 7.58 8.77
CA ILE A 335 25.95 6.62 9.76
C ILE A 335 26.09 5.21 9.13
N ALA A 336 25.12 4.75 8.33
CA ALA A 336 25.19 3.47 7.63
C ALA A 336 26.37 3.41 6.65
N LYS A 337 26.65 4.50 5.92
CA LYS A 337 27.78 4.62 4.99
C LYS A 337 29.12 4.60 5.74
N LYS A 338 29.26 5.36 6.84
CA LYS A 338 30.45 5.31 7.73
C LYS A 338 30.69 3.90 8.26
N ARG A 339 29.67 3.27 8.86
CA ARG A 339 29.74 1.87 9.34
C ARG A 339 30.08 0.90 8.19
N GLY A 340 29.57 1.12 6.99
CA GLY A 340 29.87 0.31 5.80
C GLY A 340 31.34 0.36 5.39
N LEU A 341 31.94 1.56 5.36
CA LEU A 341 33.35 1.79 5.07
C LEU A 341 34.25 1.16 6.14
N LEU A 342 33.93 1.34 7.41
CA LEU A 342 34.70 0.76 8.54
C LEU A 342 34.67 -0.77 8.52
N ASN A 343 33.52 -1.38 8.19
CA ASN A 343 33.44 -2.82 7.96
C ASN A 343 34.18 -3.28 6.69
N GLN A 344 34.38 -2.42 5.69
CA GLN A 344 35.24 -2.72 4.55
C GLN A 344 36.72 -2.63 4.91
N ARG A 345 37.12 -1.62 5.70
CA ARG A 345 38.48 -1.47 6.26
C ARG A 345 38.87 -2.71 7.08
N LYS A 346 37.99 -3.14 8.01
CA LYS A 346 38.20 -4.36 8.81
C LYS A 346 38.37 -5.63 7.96
N ARG A 347 37.52 -5.86 6.95
CA ARG A 347 37.68 -6.99 6.02
C ARG A 347 38.95 -6.91 5.15
N SER A 348 39.43 -5.70 4.85
CA SER A 348 40.69 -5.49 4.12
C SER A 348 41.89 -5.89 4.98
N LEU A 349 41.88 -5.48 6.26
CA LEU A 349 42.87 -5.91 7.25
C LEU A 349 42.82 -7.44 7.48
N GLU A 350 41.63 -8.02 7.65
CA GLU A 350 41.43 -9.48 7.77
C GLU A 350 41.99 -10.28 6.58
N ASN A 351 42.18 -9.67 5.41
CA ASN A 351 42.83 -10.31 4.27
C ASN A 351 44.34 -10.09 4.27
N ARG A 352 44.81 -8.86 4.50
CA ARG A 352 46.24 -8.53 4.70
C ARG A 352 46.90 -9.43 5.76
N ILE A 353 46.21 -9.69 6.88
CA ILE A 353 46.64 -10.64 7.93
C ILE A 353 46.87 -12.05 7.35
N LYS A 354 45.91 -12.57 6.57
CA LYS A 354 46.02 -13.92 5.95
C LYS A 354 47.10 -14.00 4.88
N GLN A 355 47.47 -12.86 4.31
CA GLN A 355 48.52 -12.73 3.30
C GLN A 355 49.91 -12.48 3.91
N GLY A 356 50.01 -12.22 5.23
CA GLY A 356 51.27 -11.87 5.90
C GLY A 356 51.74 -10.44 5.63
N GLU A 357 50.86 -9.57 5.15
CA GLU A 357 51.17 -8.21 4.67
C GLU A 357 51.19 -7.14 5.79
N VAL A 358 51.06 -7.55 7.05
CA VAL A 358 50.97 -6.65 8.23
C VAL A 358 51.59 -7.28 9.48
N THR A 359 52.17 -6.43 10.32
CA THR A 359 52.67 -6.76 11.66
C THR A 359 51.56 -6.77 12.71
N GLY A 360 51.83 -7.36 13.87
CA GLY A 360 50.87 -7.41 14.98
C GLY A 360 50.48 -6.03 15.52
N ASP A 361 51.42 -5.09 15.55
CA ASP A 361 51.19 -3.73 16.06
C ASP A 361 50.34 -2.89 15.09
N GLU A 362 50.57 -3.02 13.77
CA GLU A 362 49.71 -2.42 12.75
C GLU A 362 48.27 -2.94 12.83
N VAL A 363 48.11 -4.26 13.05
CA VAL A 363 46.80 -4.89 13.24
C VAL A 363 46.09 -4.36 14.48
N ALA A 364 46.81 -4.25 15.60
CA ALA A 364 46.25 -3.73 16.86
C ALA A 364 45.80 -2.26 16.71
N ASN A 365 46.64 -1.41 16.12
CA ASN A 365 46.35 0.00 15.90
C ASN A 365 45.17 0.21 14.93
N GLU A 366 45.17 -0.46 13.78
CA GLU A 366 44.08 -0.31 12.79
C GLU A 366 42.74 -0.86 13.32
N LEU A 367 42.75 -1.93 14.12
CA LEU A 367 41.53 -2.39 14.81
C LEU A 367 41.04 -1.38 15.87
N ALA A 368 41.94 -0.81 16.67
CA ALA A 368 41.59 0.18 17.68
C ALA A 368 40.98 1.45 17.07
N GLU A 369 41.53 1.96 15.95
CA GLU A 369 40.93 3.06 15.19
C GLU A 369 39.52 2.73 14.68
N ILE A 370 39.36 1.57 14.03
CA ILE A 370 38.08 1.11 13.48
C ILE A 370 37.02 1.00 14.59
N GLU A 371 37.40 0.46 15.75
CA GLU A 371 36.48 0.27 16.86
C GLU A 371 36.14 1.61 17.51
N ALA A 372 37.12 2.50 17.74
CA ALA A 372 36.86 3.87 18.21
C ALA A 372 35.88 4.63 17.30
N GLU A 373 36.10 4.61 15.97
CA GLU A 373 35.21 5.24 14.99
C GLU A 373 33.80 4.63 14.97
N LEU A 374 33.68 3.31 15.14
CA LEU A 374 32.39 2.60 15.22
C LEU A 374 31.64 2.84 16.54
N THR A 375 32.37 3.10 17.64
CA THR A 375 31.83 3.39 18.97
C THR A 375 31.60 4.87 19.28
N SER A 376 31.87 5.76 18.31
CA SER A 376 31.50 7.18 18.32
C SER A 376 30.16 7.39 19.07
N PRO A 377 30.14 8.10 20.23
CA PRO A 377 28.98 8.09 21.12
C PRO A 377 27.70 8.64 20.47
N GLU A 378 27.83 9.69 19.66
CA GLU A 378 26.73 10.31 18.92
C GLU A 378 26.18 9.38 17.83
N ASP A 379 27.04 8.88 16.94
CA ASP A 379 26.67 7.91 15.90
C ASP A 379 26.01 6.65 16.52
N SER A 380 26.52 6.21 17.67
CA SER A 380 26.03 5.01 18.37
C SER A 380 24.69 5.24 19.05
N ALA A 381 24.47 6.40 19.66
CA ALA A 381 23.20 6.77 20.26
C ALA A 381 22.11 6.95 19.19
N LEU A 382 22.42 7.68 18.10
CA LEU A 382 21.51 7.87 16.96
C LEU A 382 21.21 6.54 16.27
N TRP A 383 22.22 5.71 16.00
CA TRP A 383 22.00 4.39 15.38
C TRP A 383 21.13 3.49 16.25
N LYS A 384 21.42 3.39 17.56
CA LYS A 384 20.67 2.55 18.51
C LYS A 384 19.21 3.00 18.66
N ARG A 385 18.91 4.29 18.49
CA ARG A 385 17.54 4.83 18.55
C ARG A 385 16.82 4.83 17.20
N GLY A 386 17.53 4.95 16.08
CA GLY A 386 16.91 5.15 14.77
C GLY A 386 16.94 3.94 13.82
N ALA A 387 17.84 2.97 14.02
CA ALA A 387 18.08 1.88 13.07
C ALA A 387 18.10 0.50 13.74
N SER A 388 17.43 -0.48 13.11
CA SER A 388 17.33 -1.86 13.59
C SER A 388 17.56 -2.93 12.51
N ASN A 389 17.86 -2.54 11.27
CA ASN A 389 17.95 -3.45 10.12
C ASN A 389 18.89 -2.93 9.03
N ALA A 390 19.07 -3.69 7.95
CA ALA A 390 19.90 -3.29 6.82
C ALA A 390 19.22 -2.25 5.91
N ALA A 391 20.00 -1.58 5.05
CA ALA A 391 19.50 -0.56 4.12
C ALA A 391 18.36 -1.05 3.20
N TYR A 392 18.43 -2.30 2.72
CA TYR A 392 17.36 -2.91 1.91
C TYR A 392 16.03 -3.12 2.66
N HIS A 393 16.02 -2.92 3.98
CA HIS A 393 14.86 -2.87 4.86
C HIS A 393 14.64 -1.46 5.45
N TYR A 394 15.04 -0.41 4.72
CA TYR A 394 14.95 0.99 5.15
C TYR A 394 15.62 1.25 6.52
N LEU A 395 16.78 0.62 6.72
CA LEU A 395 17.58 0.68 7.96
C LEU A 395 16.84 0.14 9.21
N GLY A 396 15.64 -0.43 9.05
CA GLY A 396 14.74 -0.69 10.17
C GLY A 396 14.25 0.59 10.86
N CYS A 397 14.24 1.73 10.16
CA CYS A 397 13.83 3.00 10.74
C CYS A 397 12.30 3.14 10.79
N ALA A 398 11.75 3.21 12.01
CA ALA A 398 10.33 3.45 12.21
C ALA A 398 9.87 4.78 11.59
N LYS A 399 10.66 5.86 11.64
CA LYS A 399 10.30 7.16 11.04
C LYS A 399 10.05 7.06 9.53
N THR A 400 10.91 6.34 8.81
CA THR A 400 10.70 6.08 7.38
C THR A 400 9.47 5.21 7.13
N MET A 401 9.27 4.12 7.88
CA MET A 401 8.06 3.28 7.74
C MET A 401 6.77 4.04 8.07
N ALA A 402 6.81 4.89 9.09
CA ALA A 402 5.69 5.69 9.57
C ALA A 402 5.27 6.75 8.53
N LEU A 403 6.24 7.44 7.91
CA LEU A 403 6.04 8.34 6.77
C LEU A 403 5.48 7.61 5.53
N ILE A 404 5.99 6.42 5.22
CA ILE A 404 5.49 5.58 4.11
C ILE A 404 4.01 5.21 4.32
N GLY A 405 3.65 4.72 5.52
CA GLY A 405 2.27 4.37 5.85
C GLY A 405 1.31 5.55 5.79
N LYS A 406 1.76 6.74 6.23
CA LYS A 406 1.02 8.00 6.06
C LYS A 406 0.80 8.31 4.57
N GLY A 407 1.85 8.31 3.75
CA GLY A 407 1.76 8.63 2.32
C GLY A 407 0.86 7.66 1.54
N PHE A 408 0.85 6.38 1.93
CA PHE A 408 -0.10 5.39 1.39
C PHE A 408 -1.55 5.68 1.79
N ALA A 409 -1.81 6.10 3.02
CA ALA A 409 -3.16 6.50 3.46
C ALA A 409 -3.65 7.75 2.71
N GLU A 410 -2.80 8.78 2.61
CA GLU A 410 -3.12 10.02 1.89
C GLU A 410 -3.43 9.74 0.41
N ALA A 411 -2.66 8.90 -0.27
CA ALA A 411 -2.93 8.52 -1.67
C ALA A 411 -4.22 7.69 -1.86
N VAL A 412 -4.57 6.80 -0.91
CA VAL A 412 -5.86 6.06 -0.95
C VAL A 412 -7.04 7.02 -0.73
N LEU A 413 -6.91 7.98 0.20
CA LEU A 413 -7.93 9.01 0.46
C LEU A 413 -8.11 9.92 -0.75
N GLU A 414 -7.03 10.36 -1.38
CA GLU A 414 -7.07 11.18 -2.59
C GLU A 414 -7.81 10.47 -3.74
N LEU A 415 -7.50 9.19 -3.98
CA LEU A 415 -8.22 8.37 -4.96
C LEU A 415 -9.72 8.25 -4.63
N GLN A 416 -10.10 8.10 -3.36
CA GLN A 416 -11.53 8.07 -2.98
C GLN A 416 -12.21 9.42 -3.22
N VAL A 417 -11.56 10.55 -2.94
CA VAL A 417 -12.10 11.89 -3.26
C VAL A 417 -12.23 12.10 -4.77
N ARG A 418 -11.20 11.73 -5.56
CA ARG A 418 -11.24 11.76 -7.02
C ARG A 418 -12.42 10.94 -7.57
N GLN A 419 -12.65 9.72 -7.07
CA GLN A 419 -13.78 8.87 -7.48
C GLN A 419 -15.16 9.45 -7.12
N LEU A 420 -15.29 10.10 -5.96
CA LEU A 420 -16.55 10.77 -5.58
C LEU A 420 -16.84 11.94 -6.52
N LEU A 421 -15.86 12.78 -6.83
CA LEU A 421 -16.00 13.90 -7.76
C LEU A 421 -16.38 13.43 -9.18
N HIS A 422 -15.72 12.38 -9.70
CA HIS A 422 -16.06 11.79 -11.01
C HIS A 422 -17.44 11.08 -11.02
N SER A 423 -18.03 10.78 -9.86
CA SER A 423 -19.39 10.24 -9.76
C SER A 423 -20.42 11.36 -9.70
N LEU A 424 -20.13 12.44 -8.96
CA LEU A 424 -20.98 13.64 -8.89
C LEU A 424 -21.08 14.36 -10.23
N LEU A 425 -19.97 14.56 -10.95
CA LEU A 425 -19.96 15.20 -12.27
C LEU A 425 -20.86 14.45 -13.26
N ARG A 426 -20.66 13.13 -13.41
CA ARG A 426 -21.51 12.29 -14.29
C ARG A 426 -22.98 12.26 -13.87
N TYR A 427 -23.28 12.41 -12.58
CA TYR A 427 -24.67 12.58 -12.13
C TYR A 427 -25.25 13.91 -12.63
N PHE A 428 -24.54 15.03 -12.46
CA PHE A 428 -24.97 16.32 -12.99
C PHE A 428 -25.10 16.32 -14.51
N ASP A 429 -24.18 15.70 -15.25
CA ASP A 429 -24.30 15.52 -16.70
C ASP A 429 -25.59 14.74 -17.06
N SER A 430 -25.86 13.63 -16.36
CA SER A 430 -27.06 12.80 -16.61
C SER A 430 -28.38 13.50 -16.28
N VAL A 431 -28.37 14.46 -15.34
CA VAL A 431 -29.55 15.27 -14.97
C VAL A 431 -29.71 16.48 -15.89
N ALA A 432 -28.61 17.09 -16.34
CA ALA A 432 -28.62 18.21 -17.27
C ALA A 432 -29.05 17.80 -18.70
N PHE A 433 -28.74 16.56 -19.10
CA PHE A 433 -29.16 15.97 -20.37
C PHE A 433 -30.39 15.04 -20.26
N ALA A 434 -31.06 15.00 -19.10
CA ALA A 434 -32.37 14.36 -19.01
C ALA A 434 -33.36 15.16 -19.88
N PRO A 435 -34.06 14.53 -20.85
CA PRO A 435 -35.04 15.24 -21.65
C PRO A 435 -36.16 15.75 -20.73
N LYS A 436 -36.55 17.02 -20.91
CA LYS A 436 -37.80 17.52 -20.34
C LYS A 436 -38.93 16.68 -20.94
N THR A 437 -39.53 15.81 -20.15
CA THR A 437 -40.74 15.09 -20.55
C THR A 437 -41.84 16.11 -20.81
N GLU A 438 -42.34 16.14 -22.03
CA GLU A 438 -43.46 16.99 -22.41
C GLU A 438 -44.69 16.59 -21.59
N LEU A 439 -45.15 17.49 -20.73
CA LEU A 439 -46.31 17.31 -19.84
C LEU A 439 -47.40 18.37 -20.08
N ASP A 440 -47.20 19.22 -21.10
CA ASP A 440 -48.09 20.29 -21.56
C ASP A 440 -48.58 20.04 -23.01
N GLY A 441 -48.78 18.77 -23.39
CA GLY A 441 -49.06 18.34 -24.77
C GLY A 441 -50.50 17.87 -25.08
N GLU A 442 -51.16 17.16 -24.17
CA GLU A 442 -52.43 16.45 -24.44
C GLU A 442 -53.56 16.78 -23.44
N LEU A 443 -54.05 18.04 -23.43
CA LEU A 443 -55.33 18.36 -22.75
C LEU A 443 -56.13 19.54 -23.34
N LEU A 444 -55.85 19.97 -24.57
CA LEU A 444 -56.40 21.22 -25.14
C LEU A 444 -57.08 21.09 -26.52
N ASP A 445 -57.69 19.95 -26.85
CA ASP A 445 -58.39 19.79 -28.15
C ASP A 445 -59.67 18.92 -28.10
N ARG A 446 -60.48 19.05 -27.04
CA ARG A 446 -61.77 18.31 -26.88
C ARG A 446 -62.94 19.09 -26.24
N LEU A 447 -62.99 20.42 -26.38
CA LEU A 447 -64.18 21.22 -25.97
C LEU A 447 -64.52 22.35 -26.96
N HIS A 448 -64.99 21.99 -28.16
CA HIS A 448 -65.79 22.87 -29.00
C HIS A 448 -67.13 22.20 -29.36
N PRO A 449 -68.22 22.48 -28.62
CA PRO A 449 -69.56 22.15 -29.08
C PRO A 449 -70.00 23.16 -30.15
N GLY A 450 -70.25 22.69 -31.37
CA GLY A 450 -70.89 23.50 -32.40
C GLY A 450 -72.39 23.59 -32.17
N ASN A 451 -72.89 24.76 -31.77
CA ASN A 451 -74.32 25.05 -31.86
C ASN A 451 -74.68 25.46 -33.29
N ALA A 452 -75.81 24.97 -33.78
CA ALA A 452 -76.48 25.47 -34.96
C ALA A 452 -77.72 26.29 -34.54
N GLN A 453 -78.07 27.27 -35.39
CA GLN A 453 -79.09 28.33 -35.19
C GLN A 453 -78.63 29.46 -34.25
#